data_AF-A0A927ZZL4-F1
#
_entry.id   AF-A0A927ZZL4-F1
#
_cell.length_a   1.000
_cell.length_b   1.000
_cell.length_c   1.000
_cell.angle_alpha   90.00
_cell.angle_beta   90.00
_cell.angle_gamma   90.00
#
_symmetry.space_group_name_H-M   'P 1'
#
loop_
_entity.id
_entity.type
_entity.pdbx_description
1 polymer ?
#
loop_
_entity_poly.entity_id
_entity_poly.type
_entity_poly.pdbx_seq_one_letter_code
_entity_poly.pdbx_strand_id
1 'polypeptide(L)'
;MNDPEILCYLAIDKPQNCVQYGGTVAAPLVGEIMEQSLTYLGIERDYENQIEKNLRWFLDTPTYKVDNYIGKTKKEIKNTSFYNYVYYGDGDKVIYQSPDQCEKIKEGDTIMLYMG
;
A
#
# COMPACT_ATOMS: atom_id res chain seq x y z
N MET A 1 13.75 -2.09 12.03
CA MET A 1 14.89 -2.89 11.50
C MET A 1 15.80 -3.45 12.60
N ASN A 2 15.43 -3.39 13.88
CA ASN A 2 16.35 -3.69 14.98
C ASN A 2 16.20 -5.11 15.57
N ASP A 3 15.32 -5.95 15.02
CA ASP A 3 15.10 -7.34 15.46
C ASP A 3 14.69 -8.22 14.26
N PRO A 4 15.64 -8.91 13.60
CA PRO A 4 15.32 -9.69 12.40
C PRO A 4 14.82 -11.11 12.75
N GLU A 5 13.56 -11.39 12.44
CA GLU A 5 12.95 -12.73 12.63
C GLU A 5 12.95 -13.61 11.37
N ILE A 6 13.20 -13.01 10.19
CA ILE A 6 13.07 -13.69 8.89
C ILE A 6 14.37 -13.57 8.09
N LEU A 7 14.86 -14.72 7.60
CA LEU A 7 15.96 -14.81 6.63
C LEU A 7 15.39 -15.25 5.27
N CYS A 8 15.48 -14.39 4.26
CA CYS A 8 15.12 -14.75 2.88
C CYS A 8 16.39 -15.03 2.06
N TYR A 9 16.51 -16.23 1.52
CA TYR A 9 17.54 -16.59 0.54
C TYR A 9 16.89 -16.88 -0.81
N LEU A 10 17.23 -16.11 -1.84
CA LEU A 10 16.73 -16.27 -3.19
C LEU A 10 17.90 -16.40 -4.16
N ALA A 11 17.92 -17.50 -4.91
CA ALA A 11 18.87 -17.73 -6.01
C ALA A 11 18.08 -17.95 -7.30
N ILE A 12 18.44 -17.21 -8.35
CA ILE A 12 17.80 -17.29 -9.67
C ILE A 12 18.84 -17.81 -10.66
N ASP A 13 18.60 -18.98 -11.24
CA ASP A 13 19.43 -19.53 -12.31
C ASP A 13 18.80 -19.19 -13.68
N LYS A 14 19.64 -18.75 -14.62
CA LYS A 14 19.27 -18.44 -16.02
C LYS A 14 18.00 -17.56 -16.20
N PRO A 15 17.96 -16.32 -15.68
CA PRO A 15 16.84 -15.42 -15.93
C PRO A 15 16.70 -15.11 -17.42
N GLN A 16 15.52 -15.37 -17.98
CA GLN A 16 15.19 -15.09 -19.38
C GLN A 16 14.76 -13.61 -19.51
N ASN A 17 15.70 -12.67 -19.66
CA ASN A 17 15.45 -11.28 -20.10
C ASN A 17 16.74 -10.44 -20.26
N CYS A 18 16.64 -9.29 -20.95
CA CYS A 18 17.76 -8.39 -21.30
C CYS A 18 18.43 -7.66 -20.11
N VAL A 19 17.82 -7.64 -18.92
CA VAL A 19 18.36 -6.97 -17.73
C VAL A 19 18.65 -8.02 -16.67
N GLN A 20 19.90 -8.45 -16.57
CA GLN A 20 20.36 -9.55 -15.69
C GLN A 20 21.09 -9.04 -14.44
N TYR A 21 20.77 -7.84 -13.97
CA TYR A 21 21.32 -7.32 -12.72
C TYR A 21 20.51 -7.90 -11.55
N GLY A 22 21.19 -8.53 -10.59
CA GLY A 22 20.53 -9.11 -9.41
C GLY A 22 19.67 -8.09 -8.64
N GLY A 23 20.07 -6.81 -8.62
CA GLY A 23 19.29 -5.74 -8.03
C GLY A 23 17.97 -5.41 -8.75
N THR A 24 17.80 -5.78 -10.02
CA THR A 24 16.57 -5.53 -10.79
C THR A 24 15.66 -6.75 -10.87
N VAL A 25 16.25 -7.95 -10.88
CA VAL A 25 15.49 -9.21 -11.01
C VAL A 25 15.15 -9.79 -9.64
N ALA A 26 16.12 -9.89 -8.73
CA ALA A 26 15.92 -10.56 -7.45
C ALA A 26 15.32 -9.62 -6.39
N ALA A 27 15.68 -8.33 -6.39
CA ALA A 27 15.24 -7.40 -5.34
C ALA A 27 13.71 -7.22 -5.27
N PRO A 28 12.97 -7.04 -6.39
CA PRO A 28 11.51 -6.96 -6.34
C PRO A 28 10.87 -8.24 -5.79
N LEU A 29 11.40 -9.41 -6.17
CA LEU A 29 10.87 -10.70 -5.75
C LEU A 29 11.10 -10.95 -4.25
N VAL A 30 12.29 -10.62 -3.73
CA VAL A 30 12.55 -10.68 -2.29
C VAL A 30 11.63 -9.73 -1.53
N GLY A 31 11.37 -8.53 -2.07
CA GLY A 31 10.43 -7.58 -1.49
C GLY A 31 9.02 -8.16 -1.34
N GLU A 32 8.49 -8.77 -2.40
CA GLU A 32 7.17 -9.41 -2.40
C GLU A 32 7.09 -10.59 -1.43
N ILE A 33 8.11 -11.45 -1.40
CA ILE A 33 8.18 -12.58 -0.45
C ILE A 33 8.17 -12.08 0.99
N MET A 34 8.96 -11.04 1.29
CA MET A 34 9.00 -10.44 2.62
C MET A 34 7.65 -9.82 3.00
N GLU A 35 7.00 -9.09 2.10
CA GLU A 35 5.68 -8.48 2.33
C GLU A 35 4.62 -9.54 2.67
N GLN A 36 4.56 -10.63 1.91
CA GLN A 36 3.65 -11.73 2.16
C GLN A 36 3.98 -12.47 3.45
N SER A 37 5.27 -12.69 3.74
CA SER A 37 5.72 -13.39 4.95
C SER A 37 5.37 -12.60 6.22
N LEU A 38 5.61 -11.28 6.21
CA LEU A 38 5.25 -10.41 7.34
C LEU A 38 3.74 -10.38 7.57
N THR A 39 2.97 -10.28 6.48
CA THR A 39 1.49 -10.34 6.54
C THR A 39 1.02 -11.67 7.12
N TYR A 40 1.62 -12.79 6.69
CA TYR A 40 1.28 -14.12 7.19
C TYR A 40 1.59 -14.28 8.69
N LEU A 41 2.70 -13.70 9.16
CA LEU A 41 3.08 -13.70 10.57
C LEU A 41 2.25 -12.72 11.42
N GLY A 42 1.34 -11.96 10.81
CA GLY A 42 0.54 -10.95 11.50
C GLY A 42 1.35 -9.74 11.96
N ILE A 43 2.53 -9.52 11.39
CA ILE A 43 3.37 -8.36 11.69
C ILE A 43 2.80 -7.18 10.93
N GLU A 44 2.18 -6.25 11.67
CA GLU A 44 1.61 -5.04 11.08
C GLU A 44 2.70 -4.12 10.53
N ARG A 45 2.35 -3.38 9.48
CA ARG A 45 3.21 -2.36 8.91
C ARG A 45 3.44 -1.25 9.93
N ASP A 46 4.70 -0.88 10.15
CA ASP A 46 5.04 0.33 10.88
C ASP A 46 4.77 1.55 9.99
N TYR A 47 3.73 2.32 10.33
CA TYR A 47 3.36 3.55 9.65
C TYR A 47 3.94 4.81 10.32
N GLU A 48 4.50 4.70 11.52
CA GLU A 48 5.01 5.82 12.31
C GLU A 48 6.48 6.09 12.01
N ASN A 49 7.31 5.05 11.89
CA ASN A 49 8.75 5.17 11.64
C ASN A 49 9.11 5.07 10.15
N GLN A 50 8.16 5.31 9.24
CA GLN A 50 8.45 5.29 7.82
C GLN A 50 9.36 6.46 7.43
N ILE A 51 10.46 6.14 6.75
CA ILE A 51 11.32 7.15 6.13
C ILE A 51 10.51 7.83 5.02
N GLU A 52 10.20 9.12 5.21
CA GLU A 52 9.50 9.88 4.19
C GLU A 52 10.38 10.05 2.96
N LYS A 53 9.79 9.81 1.79
CA LYS A 53 10.45 10.12 0.53
C LYS A 53 10.54 11.63 0.42
N ASN A 54 11.76 12.15 0.23
CA ASN A 54 11.95 13.54 -0.14
C ASN A 54 11.29 13.78 -1.51
N LEU A 55 10.15 14.49 -1.50
CA LEU A 55 9.42 14.85 -2.71
C LEU A 55 10.24 15.88 -3.49
N ARG A 56 10.55 15.57 -4.76
CA ARG A 56 11.08 16.59 -5.68
C ARG A 56 9.90 17.41 -6.18
N TRP A 57 9.86 18.66 -5.75
CA TRP A 57 8.85 19.62 -6.16
C TRP A 57 8.72 19.65 -7.70
N PHE A 58 7.49 19.55 -8.22
CA PHE A 58 7.11 19.41 -9.65
C PHE A 58 7.40 18.09 -10.37
N LEU A 59 8.15 17.14 -9.78
CA LEU A 59 8.46 15.85 -10.43
C LEU A 59 7.70 14.67 -9.82
N ASP A 60 7.45 14.71 -8.52
CA ASP A 60 6.80 13.62 -7.79
C ASP A 60 5.37 14.02 -7.41
N THR A 61 4.39 13.14 -7.67
CA THR A 61 3.00 13.32 -7.23
C THR A 61 2.93 13.24 -5.70
N PRO A 62 2.31 14.22 -5.01
CA PRO A 62 2.19 14.17 -3.56
C PRO A 62 1.33 12.97 -3.14
N THR A 63 1.68 12.38 -2.00
CA THR A 63 0.93 11.26 -1.42
C THR A 63 0.26 11.70 -0.13
N TYR A 64 -0.98 11.28 0.07
CA TYR A 64 -1.80 11.60 1.24
C TYR A 64 -2.06 10.33 2.05
N LYS A 65 -2.16 10.46 3.38
CA LYS A 65 -2.58 9.36 4.25
C LYS A 65 -4.09 9.14 4.09
N VAL A 66 -4.48 7.88 4.00
CA VAL A 66 -5.88 7.46 3.92
C VAL A 66 -6.49 7.43 5.33
N ASP A 67 -7.64 8.08 5.47
CA ASP A 67 -8.41 8.07 6.71
C ASP A 67 -9.18 6.74 6.89
N ASN A 68 -9.68 6.51 8.11
CA ASN A 68 -10.60 5.40 8.36
C ASN A 68 -12.02 5.76 7.92
N TYR A 69 -12.57 4.95 7.02
CA TYR A 69 -13.94 5.03 6.52
C TYR A 69 -14.81 3.85 6.94
N ILE A 70 -14.24 2.80 7.54
CA ILE A 70 -15.00 1.62 8.00
C ILE A 70 -16.05 2.06 9.02
N GLY A 71 -17.29 1.60 8.83
CA GLY A 71 -18.44 1.92 9.67
C GLY A 71 -19.12 3.25 9.36
N LYS A 72 -18.53 4.11 8.51
CA LYS A 72 -19.16 5.37 8.07
C LYS A 72 -20.18 5.13 6.98
N THR A 73 -21.16 6.03 6.89
CA THR A 73 -22.16 6.08 5.81
C THR A 73 -21.68 6.98 4.67
N LYS A 74 -22.26 6.84 3.45
CA LYS A 74 -21.95 7.70 2.29
C LYS A 74 -22.05 9.21 2.59
N LYS A 75 -22.88 9.60 3.57
CA LYS A 75 -23.10 11.00 3.95
C LYS A 75 -22.03 11.56 4.89
N GLU A 76 -21.37 10.71 5.66
CA GLU A 76 -20.33 11.10 6.62
C GLU A 76 -18.95 11.23 5.96
N ILE A 77 -18.78 10.60 4.80
CA ILE A 77 -17.56 10.67 3.99
C ILE A 77 -17.56 11.99 3.23
N LYS A 78 -16.71 12.91 3.68
CA LYS A 78 -16.50 14.19 3.00
C LYS A 78 -15.69 13.96 1.73
N ASN A 79 -16.15 14.56 0.63
CA ASN A 79 -15.37 14.64 -0.58
C ASN A 79 -14.12 15.49 -0.32
N THR A 80 -12.98 14.95 -0.71
CA THR A 80 -11.67 15.59 -0.54
C THR A 80 -11.11 15.88 -1.92
N SER A 81 -10.40 17.00 -2.12
CA SER A 81 -9.79 17.31 -3.43
C SER A 81 -8.56 16.46 -3.77
N PHE A 82 -8.09 15.64 -2.82
CA PHE A 82 -6.85 14.88 -2.96
C PHE A 82 -7.03 13.52 -3.66
N TYR A 83 -8.19 12.87 -3.52
CA TYR A 83 -8.46 11.55 -4.08
C TYR A 83 -9.95 11.32 -4.28
N ASN A 84 -10.28 10.38 -5.15
CA ASN A 84 -11.65 10.03 -5.51
C ASN A 84 -12.16 8.83 -4.69
N TYR A 85 -13.47 8.65 -4.62
CA TYR A 85 -14.10 7.48 -3.98
C TYR A 85 -14.94 6.70 -4.99
N VAL A 86 -14.83 5.37 -4.97
CA VAL A 86 -15.72 4.46 -5.70
C VAL A 86 -16.40 3.55 -4.70
N TYR A 87 -17.73 3.55 -4.72
CA TYR A 87 -18.57 2.76 -3.82
C TYR A 87 -19.04 1.48 -4.52
N TYR A 88 -18.83 0.34 -3.87
CA TYR A 88 -19.31 -0.96 -4.32
C TYR A 88 -20.37 -1.50 -3.37
N GLY A 89 -21.54 -1.85 -3.89
CA GLY A 89 -22.65 -2.39 -3.11
C GLY A 89 -23.71 -1.36 -2.71
N ASP A 90 -24.87 -1.88 -2.31
CA ASP A 90 -26.06 -1.11 -1.96
C ASP A 90 -26.29 -0.99 -0.43
N GLY A 91 -25.34 -1.47 0.37
CA GLY A 91 -25.38 -1.33 1.83
C GLY A 91 -25.26 0.12 2.30
N ASP A 92 -25.66 0.37 3.55
CA ASP A 92 -25.64 1.71 4.13
C ASP A 92 -24.29 2.09 4.74
N LYS A 93 -23.48 1.10 5.15
CA LYS A 93 -22.21 1.31 5.84
C LYS A 93 -21.05 0.72 5.07
N VAL A 94 -19.88 1.36 5.19
CA VAL A 94 -18.63 0.81 4.68
C VAL A 94 -18.20 -0.36 5.58
N ILE A 95 -18.10 -1.55 4.99
CA ILE A 95 -17.61 -2.75 5.66
C ILE A 95 -16.12 -2.98 5.38
N TYR A 96 -15.62 -2.45 4.28
CA TYR A 96 -14.23 -2.62 3.85
C TYR A 96 -13.78 -1.44 2.97
N GLN A 97 -12.51 -1.07 3.08
CA GLN A 97 -11.88 -0.03 2.28
C GLN A 97 -10.58 -0.52 1.67
N SER A 98 -10.20 0.03 0.52
CA SER A 98 -8.87 -0.15 -0.07
C SER A 98 -8.46 1.15 -0.79
N PRO A 99 -7.30 1.76 -0.50
CA PRO A 99 -6.26 1.34 0.45
C PRO A 99 -6.70 1.34 1.94
N ASP A 100 -5.95 0.64 2.78
CA ASP A 100 -6.24 0.55 4.22
C ASP A 100 -6.01 1.88 4.94
N GLN A 101 -6.54 2.00 6.16
CA GLN A 101 -6.26 3.16 7.01
C GLN A 101 -4.73 3.33 7.17
N CYS A 102 -4.26 4.59 7.19
CA CYS A 102 -2.85 4.96 7.32
C CYS A 102 -1.97 4.64 6.09
N GLU A 103 -2.50 3.94 5.07
CA GLU A 103 -1.79 3.79 3.81
C GLU A 103 -1.69 5.11 3.04
N LYS A 104 -0.72 5.16 2.11
CA LYS A 104 -0.46 6.35 1.30
C LYS A 104 -1.09 6.17 -0.08
N ILE A 105 -1.96 7.11 -0.45
CA ILE A 105 -2.56 7.21 -1.77
C ILE A 105 -1.98 8.40 -2.53
N LYS A 106 -1.77 8.29 -3.85
CA LYS A 106 -1.30 9.42 -4.65
C LYS A 106 -2.44 10.39 -4.90
N GLU A 107 -2.10 11.66 -5.11
CA GLU A 107 -3.08 12.65 -5.54
C GLU A 107 -3.80 12.21 -6.83
N GLY A 108 -5.14 12.25 -6.82
CA GLY A 108 -6.00 11.88 -7.94
C GLY A 108 -6.35 10.39 -8.04
N ASP A 109 -5.69 9.51 -7.27
CA ASP A 109 -6.04 8.09 -7.22
C ASP A 109 -7.40 7.88 -6.52
N THR A 110 -7.90 6.63 -6.56
CA THR A 110 -9.25 6.29 -6.10
C THR A 110 -9.21 5.33 -4.92
N ILE A 111 -9.97 5.65 -3.87
CA ILE A 111 -10.27 4.76 -2.74
C ILE A 111 -11.53 3.96 -3.07
N MET A 112 -11.42 2.64 -2.99
CA MET A 112 -12.52 1.71 -3.14
C MET A 112 -13.17 1.47 -1.78
N LEU A 113 -14.46 1.72 -1.68
CA LEU A 113 -15.26 1.55 -0.48
C LEU A 113 -16.34 0.51 -0.75
N TYR A 114 -16.30 -0.60 -0.02
CA TYR A 114 -17.27 -1.66 -0.14
C TYR A 114 -18.32 -1.50 0.95
N MET A 115 -19.57 -1.56 0.52
CA MET A 115 -20.73 -1.26 1.33
C MET A 115 -21.55 -2.53 1.57
N GLY A 116 -21.99 -2.70 2.81
CA GLY A 116 -22.77 -3.84 3.28
C GLY A 116 -23.68 -3.49 4.45
#